data_AF-A0A819I6G5-F1
#
_entry.id   AF-A0A819I6G5-F1
#
_cell.length_a   1.000
_cell.length_b   1.000
_cell.length_c   1.000
_cell.angle_alpha   90.00
_cell.angle_beta   90.00
_cell.angle_gamma   90.00
#
_symmetry.space_group_name_H-M   'P 1'
#
loop_
_entity.id
_entity.type
_entity.pdbx_description
1 polymer ?
#
loop_
_entity_poly.entity_id
_entity_poly.type
_entity_poly.pdbx_seq_one_letter_code
_entity_poly.pdbx_strand_id
1 'polypeptide(L)'
;PYRSENKDVKFVFTVILPNQGVQLDAIEQKLASQPNLMKKLLNRQNIRTELLHLYLPKFKMESTFQLNDILQQVGIKDEFIDYKANFSDIASEEHNRDHLYISKVVHKTFLDVNEQG
;
A
#
# COMPACT_ATOMS: atom_id res chain seq x y z
N PRO A 1 -8.68 17.59 0.63
CA PRO A 1 -9.51 16.49 1.17
C PRO A 1 -10.52 16.05 0.11
N TYR A 2 -10.67 14.76 -0.12
CA TYR A 2 -11.67 14.25 -1.07
C TYR A 2 -13.08 14.41 -0.51
N ARG A 3 -14.04 14.64 -1.40
CA ARG A 3 -15.46 14.63 -1.05
C ARG A 3 -15.84 13.19 -0.71
N SER A 4 -16.38 12.98 0.49
CA SER A 4 -16.87 11.68 0.96
C SER A 4 -18.35 11.82 1.31
N GLU A 5 -19.16 10.84 0.92
CA GLU A 5 -20.56 10.73 1.32
C GLU A 5 -20.68 10.28 2.78
N ASN A 6 -19.71 9.50 3.25
CA ASN A 6 -19.58 9.11 4.65
C ASN A 6 -18.79 10.19 5.42
N LYS A 7 -19.47 10.89 6.34
CA LYS A 7 -18.87 11.98 7.13
C LYS A 7 -17.77 11.51 8.09
N ASP A 8 -17.72 10.22 8.41
CA ASP A 8 -16.77 9.65 9.36
C ASP A 8 -15.42 9.31 8.71
N VAL A 9 -15.36 9.26 7.38
CA VAL A 9 -14.14 8.93 6.64
C VAL A 9 -13.68 10.12 5.79
N LYS A 10 -12.44 10.57 6.01
CA LYS A 10 -11.82 11.68 5.28
C LYS A 10 -10.55 11.20 4.60
N PHE A 11 -10.50 11.29 3.28
CA PHE A 11 -9.31 10.99 2.49
C PHE A 11 -8.57 12.26 2.10
N VAL A 12 -7.24 12.17 2.03
CA VAL A 12 -6.36 13.26 1.60
C VAL A 12 -5.26 12.68 0.71
N PHE A 13 -5.09 13.27 -0.47
CA PHE A 13 -3.92 13.02 -1.30
C PHE A 13 -2.73 13.77 -0.72
N THR A 14 -1.64 13.06 -0.43
CA THR A 14 -0.41 13.64 0.13
C THR A 14 0.72 13.44 -0.85
N VAL A 15 1.44 14.52 -1.16
CA VAL A 15 2.62 14.51 -2.04
C VAL A 15 3.86 14.70 -1.18
N ILE A 16 4.81 13.78 -1.31
CA ILE A 16 6.16 13.92 -0.74
C ILE A 16 7.09 14.26 -1.90
N LEU A 17 7.60 15.48 -1.92
CA LEU A 17 8.53 15.96 -2.94
C LEU A 17 9.93 16.08 -2.31
N PRO A 18 10.91 15.27 -2.73
CA PRO A 18 12.29 15.42 -2.27
C PRO A 18 12.89 16.75 -2.73
N ASN A 19 13.81 17.29 -1.93
CA ASN A 19 14.63 18.41 -2.36
C ASN A 19 15.52 18.01 -3.54
N GLN A 20 15.91 18.99 -4.36
CA GLN A 20 16.82 18.76 -5.48
C GLN A 20 18.10 18.06 -5.03
N GLY A 21 18.50 17.01 -5.77
CA GLY A 21 19.67 16.19 -5.46
C GLY A 21 19.42 15.06 -4.44
N VAL A 22 18.22 14.96 -3.87
CA VAL A 22 17.83 13.83 -3.01
C VAL A 22 17.15 12.75 -3.85
N GLN A 23 17.72 11.54 -3.86
CA GLN A 23 17.17 10.39 -4.55
C GLN A 23 15.96 9.81 -3.81
N LEU A 24 14.96 9.32 -4.57
CA LEU A 24 13.75 8.73 -4.01
C LEU A 24 14.04 7.49 -3.15
N ASP A 25 14.94 6.61 -3.59
CA ASP A 25 15.33 5.40 -2.85
C ASP A 25 15.82 5.71 -1.42
N ALA A 26 16.53 6.83 -1.24
CA ALA A 26 17.00 7.25 0.08
C ALA A 26 15.84 7.67 1.00
N ILE A 27 14.80 8.29 0.42
CA ILE A 27 13.57 8.64 1.14
C ILE A 27 12.81 7.36 1.52
N GLU A 28 12.66 6.42 0.58
CA GLU A 28 11.98 5.14 0.80
C GLU A 28 12.66 4.32 1.91
N GLN A 29 13.99 4.19 1.87
CA GLN A 29 14.75 3.50 2.91
C GLN A 29 14.60 4.17 4.28
N LYS A 30 14.58 5.51 4.32
CA LYS A 30 14.37 6.25 5.56
C LYS A 30 12.97 6.05 6.13
N LEU A 31 11.95 5.99 5.27
CA LEU A 31 10.58 5.68 5.67
C LEU A 31 10.45 4.23 6.17
N ALA A 32 11.08 3.28 5.49
CA ALA A 32 11.06 1.86 5.86
C ALA A 32 11.78 1.58 7.18
N SER A 33 12.92 2.23 7.43
CA SER A 33 13.71 2.04 8.65
C SER A 33 13.16 2.79 9.88
N GLN A 34 12.23 3.74 9.68
CA GLN A 34 11.67 4.57 10.75
C GLN A 34 10.15 4.42 10.82
N PRO A 35 9.61 3.46 11.57
CA PRO A 35 8.18 3.11 11.56
C PRO A 35 7.27 4.28 11.96
N ASN A 36 7.77 5.20 12.78
CA ASN A 36 6.99 6.37 13.22
C ASN A 36 7.15 7.59 12.32
N LEU A 37 8.07 7.58 11.34
CA LEU A 37 8.37 8.75 10.52
C LEU A 37 7.15 9.13 9.68
N MET A 38 6.49 8.17 9.05
CA MET A 38 5.29 8.45 8.25
C MET A 38 4.19 9.09 9.11
N LYS A 39 3.91 8.52 10.29
CA LYS A 39 2.93 9.08 11.23
C LYS A 39 3.31 10.49 11.69
N LYS A 40 4.61 10.76 11.89
CA LYS A 40 5.11 12.09 12.26
C LYS A 40 4.96 13.09 11.12
N LEU A 41 5.28 12.71 9.88
CA LEU A 41 5.14 13.58 8.69
C LEU A 41 3.67 13.91 8.40
N LEU A 42 2.78 12.94 8.59
CA LEU A 42 1.33 13.11 8.36
C LEU A 42 0.59 13.76 9.55
N ASN A 43 1.27 13.99 10.67
CA ASN A 43 0.67 14.67 11.81
C ASN A 43 0.45 16.15 11.46
N ARG A 44 -0.82 16.59 11.50
CA ARG A 44 -1.23 17.96 11.20
C ARG A 44 -0.51 19.02 12.04
N GLN A 45 -0.07 18.70 13.26
CA GLN A 45 0.69 19.63 14.09
C GLN A 45 2.08 19.95 13.52
N ASN A 46 2.62 19.07 12.67
CA ASN A 46 3.90 19.24 11.99
C ASN A 46 3.75 19.83 10.57
N ILE A 47 2.54 20.19 10.15
CA ILE A 47 2.24 20.71 8.82
C ILE A 47 1.87 22.19 8.95
N ARG A 48 2.53 23.03 8.16
CA ARG A 48 2.23 24.47 8.06
C ARG A 48 1.29 24.70 6.88
N THR A 49 0.21 25.44 7.11
CA THR A 49 -0.72 25.85 6.07
C THR A 49 -0.24 27.16 5.46
N GLU A 50 0.07 27.14 4.16
CA GLU A 50 0.60 28.31 3.43
C GLU A 50 -0.05 28.45 2.06
N LEU A 51 -0.11 29.68 1.55
CA LEU A 51 -0.37 29.93 0.14
C LEU A 51 0.90 29.66 -0.65
N LEU A 52 0.81 28.82 -1.68
CA LEU A 52 1.95 28.45 -2.52
C LEU A 52 1.53 28.28 -3.98
N HIS A 53 2.49 28.45 -4.88
CA HIS A 53 2.32 28.12 -6.30
C HIS A 53 2.65 26.64 -6.50
N LEU A 54 1.61 25.83 -6.72
CA LEU A 54 1.75 24.39 -6.93
C LEU A 54 1.66 24.06 -8.42
N TYR A 55 2.64 23.34 -8.93
CA TYR A 55 2.51 22.61 -10.18
C TYR A 55 2.38 21.12 -9.88
N LEU A 56 1.20 20.54 -10.16
CA LEU A 56 0.92 19.12 -9.99
C LEU A 56 0.50 18.55 -11.35
N PRO A 57 1.26 17.63 -11.96
CA PRO A 57 0.90 17.05 -13.24
C PRO A 57 -0.33 16.16 -13.11
N LYS A 58 -1.11 16.06 -14.20
CA LYS A 58 -2.11 15.00 -14.35
C LYS A 58 -1.40 13.70 -14.67
N PHE A 59 -1.85 12.60 -14.09
CA PHE A 59 -1.32 11.30 -14.43
C PHE A 59 -2.35 10.21 -14.15
N LYS A 60 -2.21 9.11 -14.88
CA LYS A 60 -2.94 7.87 -14.63
C LYS A 60 -1.93 6.75 -14.45
N MET A 61 -2.18 5.89 -13.49
CA MET A 61 -1.32 4.75 -13.20
C MET A 61 -2.19 3.52 -12.96
N GLU A 62 -1.82 2.42 -13.60
CA GLU A 62 -2.38 1.11 -13.35
C GLU A 62 -1.22 0.17 -13.02
N SER A 63 -1.33 -0.54 -11.90
CA SER A 63 -0.29 -1.45 -11.44
C SER A 63 -0.92 -2.79 -11.06
N THR A 64 -0.29 -3.89 -11.45
CA THR A 64 -0.68 -5.24 -11.04
C THR A 64 0.53 -5.94 -10.45
N PHE A 65 0.43 -6.38 -9.20
CA PHE A 65 1.47 -7.05 -8.46
C PHE A 65 1.07 -8.49 -8.16
N GLN A 66 1.99 -9.43 -8.38
CA GLN A 66 1.90 -10.76 -7.80
C GLN A 66 2.69 -10.74 -6.48
N LEU A 67 2.00 -10.88 -5.35
CA LEU A 67 2.59 -10.65 -4.03
C LEU A 67 3.22 -11.90 -3.40
N ASN A 68 3.13 -13.07 -4.04
CA ASN A 68 3.65 -14.33 -3.50
C ASN A 68 5.07 -14.21 -2.94
N ASP A 69 6.02 -13.67 -3.72
CA ASP A 69 7.43 -13.61 -3.31
C ASP A 69 7.64 -12.61 -2.18
N ILE A 70 6.95 -11.46 -2.24
CA ILE A 70 7.02 -10.42 -1.21
C ILE A 70 6.47 -10.95 0.11
N LEU A 71 5.32 -11.62 0.09
CA LEU A 71 4.69 -12.19 1.29
C LEU A 71 5.56 -13.29 1.93
N GLN A 72 6.19 -14.13 1.11
CA GLN A 72 7.18 -15.10 1.57
C GLN A 72 8.43 -14.45 2.18
N GLN A 73 8.93 -13.36 1.59
CA GLN A 73 10.08 -12.62 2.12
C GLN A 73 9.78 -11.98 3.48
N VAL A 74 8.55 -11.53 3.72
CA VAL A 74 8.14 -10.93 5.02
C VAL A 74 7.67 -11.95 6.06
N GLY A 75 7.56 -13.24 5.70
CA GLY A 75 7.39 -14.33 6.65
C GLY A 75 6.19 -15.26 6.45
N ILE A 76 5.29 -14.94 5.51
CA ILE A 76 4.12 -15.79 5.18
C ILE A 76 4.57 -16.82 4.14
N LYS A 77 4.96 -18.02 4.59
CA LYS A 77 5.67 -19.00 3.76
C LYS A 77 4.90 -20.29 3.58
N ASP A 78 4.47 -20.88 4.69
CA ASP A 78 3.86 -22.21 4.69
C ASP A 78 2.53 -22.20 3.92
N GLU A 79 1.83 -21.07 3.93
CA GLU A 79 0.58 -20.83 3.21
C GLU A 79 0.69 -21.00 1.69
N PHE A 80 1.90 -20.88 1.12
CA PHE A 80 2.16 -21.06 -0.31
C PHE A 80 2.63 -22.48 -0.68
N ILE A 81 2.76 -23.36 0.31
CA ILE A 81 3.30 -24.72 0.14
C ILE A 81 2.17 -25.74 0.33
N ASP A 82 1.94 -26.55 -0.70
CA ASP A 82 0.86 -27.52 -0.85
C ASP A 82 0.88 -28.70 0.13
N TYR A 83 1.91 -28.87 0.95
CA TYR A 83 1.96 -29.90 2.00
C TYR A 83 2.16 -29.33 3.40
N LYS A 84 2.20 -27.99 3.52
CA LYS A 84 2.39 -27.29 4.81
C LYS A 84 1.31 -26.30 5.15
N ALA A 85 0.62 -25.76 4.13
CA ALA A 85 -0.43 -24.79 4.34
C ALA A 85 -1.51 -25.37 5.25
N ASN A 86 -2.01 -24.57 6.19
CA ASN A 86 -3.14 -24.99 7.01
C ASN A 86 -4.27 -23.97 6.90
N PHE A 87 -5.30 -24.36 6.15
CA PHE A 87 -6.53 -23.59 5.97
C PHE A 87 -7.76 -24.35 6.46
N SER A 88 -7.61 -25.20 7.49
CA SER A 88 -8.70 -26.03 8.06
C SER A 88 -9.90 -25.21 8.53
N ASP A 89 -9.66 -23.97 8.99
CA ASP A 89 -10.69 -23.04 9.45
C ASP A 89 -11.51 -22.43 8.30
N ILE A 90 -11.02 -22.54 7.05
CA ILE A 90 -11.72 -22.09 5.84
C ILE A 90 -12.44 -23.27 5.18
N ALA A 91 -11.76 -24.41 5.05
CA ALA A 91 -12.31 -25.61 4.45
C ALA A 91 -11.79 -26.85 5.18
N SER A 92 -12.72 -27.67 5.69
CA SER A 92 -12.39 -28.89 6.42
C SER A 92 -11.67 -29.89 5.51
N GLU A 93 -10.55 -30.46 5.98
CA GLU A 93 -9.83 -31.51 5.24
C GLU A 93 -10.63 -32.82 5.09
N GLU A 94 -11.63 -33.08 5.97
CA GLU A 94 -12.50 -34.27 5.86
C GLU A 94 -13.28 -34.35 4.54
N HIS A 95 -13.60 -33.20 3.94
CA HIS A 95 -14.42 -33.11 2.73
C HIS A 95 -13.62 -32.70 1.48
N ASN A 96 -12.32 -32.39 1.65
CA ASN A 96 -11.44 -31.93 0.58
C ASN A 96 -10.45 -33.02 0.21
N ARG A 97 -10.51 -33.50 -1.04
CA ARG A 97 -9.53 -34.48 -1.55
C ARG A 97 -8.18 -33.85 -1.91
N ASP A 98 -8.17 -32.53 -2.07
CA ASP A 98 -7.00 -31.74 -2.43
C ASP A 98 -6.65 -30.81 -1.26
N HIS A 99 -5.38 -30.81 -0.85
CA HIS A 99 -4.88 -29.95 0.22
C HIS A 99 -4.89 -28.48 -0.24
N LEU A 100 -5.48 -27.60 0.57
CA LEU A 100 -5.67 -26.19 0.20
C LEU A 100 -4.40 -25.39 0.50
N TYR A 101 -3.95 -24.59 -0.47
CA TYR A 101 -2.83 -23.66 -0.31
C TYR A 101 -3.05 -22.42 -1.19
N ILE A 102 -2.30 -21.35 -0.91
CA ILE A 102 -2.31 -20.13 -1.73
C ILE A 102 -1.47 -20.36 -2.99
N SER A 103 -2.13 -20.47 -4.13
CA SER A 103 -1.45 -20.52 -5.42
C SER A 103 -0.92 -19.15 -5.84
N LYS A 104 -1.75 -18.09 -5.72
CA LYS A 104 -1.39 -16.73 -6.16
C LYS A 104 -2.11 -15.66 -5.37
N VAL A 105 -1.39 -14.58 -5.07
CA VAL A 105 -1.96 -13.33 -4.53
C VAL A 105 -1.77 -12.24 -5.57
N VAL A 106 -2.87 -11.74 -6.13
CA VAL A 106 -2.85 -10.67 -7.15
C VAL A 106 -3.43 -9.40 -6.57
N HIS A 107 -2.66 -8.31 -6.59
CA HIS A 107 -3.10 -6.99 -6.19
C HIS A 107 -3.05 -6.06 -7.40
N LYS A 108 -4.23 -5.62 -7.86
CA LYS A 108 -4.38 -4.65 -8.95
C LYS A 108 -4.85 -3.32 -8.40
N THR A 109 -4.19 -2.23 -8.80
CA THR A 109 -4.50 -0.87 -8.39
C THR A 109 -4.60 0.07 -9.59
N PHE A 110 -5.41 1.11 -9.43
CA PHE A 110 -5.59 2.18 -10.40
C PHE A 110 -5.63 3.53 -9.68
N LEU A 111 -5.00 4.55 -10.27
CA LEU A 111 -4.98 5.92 -9.79
C LEU A 111 -5.14 6.87 -10.98
N ASP A 112 -6.03 7.85 -10.87
CA ASP A 112 -6.23 8.93 -11.84
C ASP A 112 -6.20 10.24 -11.07
N VAL A 113 -5.23 11.10 -11.38
CA VAL A 113 -5.11 12.43 -10.78
C VAL A 113 -5.37 13.46 -11.86
N ASN A 114 -6.44 14.22 -11.68
CA ASN A 114 -6.88 15.29 -12.56
C ASN A 114 -7.54 16.42 -11.74
N GLU A 115 -8.06 17.46 -12.39
CA GLU A 115 -8.62 18.64 -11.71
C GLU A 115 -9.92 18.41 -10.94
N GLN A 116 -10.65 17.34 -11.25
CA GLN A 116 -11.90 17.01 -10.54
C GLN A 116 -11.64 16.30 -9.21
N GLY A 117 -10.43 15.73 -9.06
CA GLY A 117 -10.08 14.80 -8.00
C GLY A 117 -9.74 13.43 -8.54
#